data_AF-A0A6S8VXA7-F1
#
_entry.id   AF-A0A6S8VXA7-F1
#
_cell.length_a   1.000
_cell.length_b   1.000
_cell.length_c   1.000
_cell.angle_alpha   90.00
_cell.angle_beta   90.00
_cell.angle_gamma   90.00
#
_symmetry.space_group_name_H-M   'P 1'
#
loop_
_entity.id
_entity.type
_entity.pdbx_description
1 polymer ?
#
loop_
_entity_poly.entity_id
_entity_poly.type
_entity_poly.pdbx_seq_one_letter_code
_entity_poly.pdbx_strand_id
1 'polypeptide(L)'
;MKSFSILSFALLISSACAFTTPKASHQRAATAVSMAPRYNPGTGLWEATKPDEEDGSSYGPIGSLIRGGPSPFIQRLINKEAYDQAVLKYMASELVDRKEAQGNMDAYFDNPNDWAFQKIREKKGGFKKDYANANTDPKSLVLIGTWTGVLIWFFSDLIGGLTDGKYTNVVETVNKISEDPSILDKMSFP
;
A
#
# COMPACT_ATOMS: atom_id res chain seq x y z
N MET A 1 -23.61 -31.95 -25.46
CA MET A 1 -22.25 -31.55 -25.88
C MET A 1 -22.09 -30.07 -25.56
N LYS A 2 -21.29 -29.71 -24.54
CA LYS A 2 -21.03 -28.31 -24.15
C LYS A 2 -19.54 -28.06 -24.35
N SER A 3 -19.22 -27.21 -25.32
CA SER A 3 -17.86 -26.86 -25.73
C SER A 3 -17.24 -25.92 -24.70
N PHE A 4 -16.19 -26.35 -24.00
CA PHE A 4 -15.34 -25.48 -23.19
C PHE A 4 -14.29 -24.84 -24.11
N SER A 5 -14.46 -23.54 -24.38
CA SER A 5 -13.50 -22.73 -25.13
C SER A 5 -12.41 -22.25 -24.16
N ILE A 6 -11.26 -22.92 -24.15
CA ILE A 6 -10.07 -22.51 -23.39
C ILE A 6 -9.40 -21.37 -24.16
N LEU A 7 -9.51 -20.16 -23.63
CA LEU A 7 -8.85 -18.97 -24.17
C LEU A 7 -7.39 -18.97 -23.70
N SER A 8 -6.48 -19.38 -24.59
CA SER A 8 -5.02 -19.32 -24.35
C SER A 8 -4.55 -17.86 -24.30
N PHE A 9 -4.21 -17.36 -23.11
CA PHE A 9 -3.56 -16.07 -22.94
C PHE A 9 -2.04 -16.26 -22.96
N ALA A 10 -1.42 -16.08 -24.13
CA ALA A 10 0.03 -16.13 -24.30
C ALA A 10 0.66 -14.85 -23.70
N LEU A 11 1.27 -14.97 -22.53
CA LEU A 11 2.02 -13.90 -21.88
C LEU A 11 3.47 -13.88 -22.42
N LEU A 12 3.75 -12.98 -23.37
CA LEU A 12 5.10 -12.68 -23.84
C LEU A 12 5.85 -11.87 -22.77
N ILE A 13 6.77 -12.51 -22.05
CA ILE A 13 7.68 -11.82 -21.12
C ILE A 13 8.79 -11.16 -21.94
N SER A 14 8.67 -9.85 -22.15
CA SER A 14 9.73 -9.01 -22.72
C SER A 14 10.63 -8.52 -21.59
N SER A 15 11.83 -9.09 -21.47
CA SER A 15 12.91 -8.58 -20.62
C SER A 15 13.44 -7.28 -21.19
N ALA A 16 13.25 -6.17 -20.48
CA ALA A 16 13.89 -4.89 -20.81
C ALA A 16 14.63 -4.31 -19.59
N CYS A 17 15.94 -4.21 -19.75
CA CYS A 17 16.86 -3.46 -18.89
C CYS A 17 16.42 -2.00 -18.76
N ALA A 18 16.45 -1.42 -17.56
CA ALA A 18 16.61 0.03 -17.38
C ALA A 18 16.92 0.37 -15.91
N PHE A 19 18.22 0.42 -15.57
CA PHE A 19 18.70 1.24 -14.47
C PHE A 19 18.87 2.66 -14.99
N THR A 20 17.95 3.57 -14.65
CA THR A 20 18.20 5.01 -14.76
C THR A 20 17.75 5.67 -13.47
N THR A 21 18.70 6.32 -12.80
CA THR A 21 18.50 7.05 -11.55
C THR A 21 17.94 8.44 -11.87
N PRO A 22 16.74 8.83 -11.40
CA PRO A 22 16.31 10.21 -11.52
C PRO A 22 17.05 11.09 -10.49
N LYS A 23 17.63 12.18 -10.99
CA LYS A 23 18.24 13.27 -10.19
C LYS A 23 17.11 14.10 -9.55
N ALA A 24 17.00 14.08 -8.23
CA ALA A 24 16.02 14.90 -7.51
C ALA A 24 16.42 16.39 -7.52
N SER A 25 15.48 17.26 -7.86
CA SER A 25 15.60 18.72 -7.87
C SER A 25 15.33 19.30 -6.47
N HIS A 26 16.24 20.14 -5.98
CA HIS A 26 16.15 20.89 -4.71
C HIS A 26 15.68 22.32 -4.95
N GLN A 27 14.37 22.57 -4.96
CA GLN A 27 13.80 23.93 -4.84
C GLN A 27 12.41 23.86 -4.15
N ARG A 28 12.33 23.91 -2.81
CA ARG A 28 11.02 23.98 -2.08
C ARG A 28 10.97 24.80 -0.78
N ALA A 29 12.07 25.35 -0.28
CA ALA A 29 12.11 25.88 1.09
C ALA A 29 11.34 27.20 1.34
N ALA A 30 11.09 28.03 0.32
CA ALA A 30 10.56 29.39 0.53
C ALA A 30 9.03 29.47 0.68
N THR A 31 8.28 28.49 0.19
CA THR A 31 6.80 28.47 0.23
C THR A 31 6.23 27.86 1.52
N ALA A 32 6.99 27.04 2.25
CA ALA A 32 6.46 26.30 3.39
C ALA A 32 6.13 27.20 4.61
N VAL A 33 6.81 28.33 4.77
CA VAL A 33 6.64 29.22 5.93
C VAL A 33 5.34 30.05 5.86
N SER A 34 4.87 30.43 4.68
CA SER A 34 3.62 31.19 4.53
C SER A 34 2.37 30.29 4.56
N MET A 35 2.57 28.97 4.61
CA MET A 35 1.57 27.90 4.52
C MET A 35 1.46 27.09 5.84
N ALA A 36 2.11 27.56 6.91
CA ALA A 36 2.11 26.87 8.20
C ALA A 36 0.71 26.96 8.88
N PRO A 37 0.15 25.84 9.39
CA PRO A 37 -1.11 25.82 10.12
C PRO A 37 -1.02 26.63 11.42
N ARG A 38 -2.16 27.17 11.86
CA ARG A 38 -2.25 27.97 13.11
C ARG A 38 -2.97 27.18 14.18
N TYR A 39 -2.46 27.28 15.41
CA TYR A 39 -3.11 26.69 16.58
C TYR A 39 -4.18 27.64 17.11
N ASN A 40 -5.41 27.14 17.24
CA ASN A 40 -6.51 27.89 17.84
C ASN A 40 -6.66 27.47 19.32
N PRO A 41 -6.32 28.35 20.29
CA PRO A 41 -6.39 28.01 21.71
C PRO A 41 -7.83 27.85 22.24
N GLY A 42 -8.83 28.35 21.51
CA GLY A 42 -10.24 28.21 21.90
C GLY A 42 -10.83 26.83 21.60
N THR A 43 -10.40 26.21 20.50
CA THR A 43 -10.84 24.86 20.10
C THR A 43 -9.83 23.77 20.47
N GLY A 44 -8.58 24.15 20.74
CA GLY A 44 -7.49 23.21 20.99
C GLY A 44 -7.02 22.48 19.72
N LEU A 45 -7.47 22.92 18.54
CA LEU A 45 -7.21 22.30 17.25
C LEU A 45 -6.28 23.16 16.39
N TRP A 46 -5.59 22.49 15.46
CA TRP A 46 -4.85 23.12 14.39
C TRP A 46 -5.77 23.37 13.20
N GLU A 47 -5.72 24.58 12.66
CA GLU A 47 -6.51 25.01 11.52
C GLU A 47 -5.58 25.37 10.35
N ALA A 48 -5.96 24.99 9.13
CA ALA A 48 -5.24 25.36 7.92
C ALA A 48 -5.41 26.86 7.65
N THR A 49 -4.37 27.51 7.13
CA THR A 49 -4.36 28.97 6.96
C THR A 49 -5.19 29.40 5.73
N LYS A 50 -5.46 28.50 4.78
CA LYS A 50 -6.28 28.78 3.58
C LYS A 50 -7.20 27.60 3.23
N PRO A 51 -8.43 27.86 2.73
CA PRO A 51 -9.36 26.82 2.29
C PRO A 51 -8.86 26.05 1.05
N ASP A 52 -8.09 26.70 0.16
CA ASP A 52 -7.52 26.08 -1.04
C ASP A 52 -6.44 25.01 -0.74
N GLU A 53 -6.00 24.90 0.52
CA GLU A 53 -5.03 23.91 0.99
C GLU A 53 -5.63 22.54 1.30
N GLU A 54 -6.96 22.41 1.30
CA GLU A 54 -7.62 21.10 1.43
C GLU A 54 -7.35 20.20 0.22
N ASP A 55 -7.29 20.77 -0.99
CA ASP A 55 -7.27 20.00 -2.24
C ASP A 55 -5.94 20.06 -3.02
N GLY A 56 -5.14 21.13 -2.90
CA GLY A 56 -4.05 21.39 -3.86
C GLY A 56 -2.73 20.62 -3.66
N SER A 57 -2.41 20.17 -2.44
CA SER A 57 -1.13 19.49 -2.15
C SER A 57 -1.26 18.19 -1.34
N SER A 58 -2.48 17.87 -0.92
CA SER A 58 -2.83 16.66 -0.18
C SER A 58 -3.04 15.51 -1.16
N TYR A 59 -2.59 14.30 -0.80
CA TYR A 59 -3.00 13.09 -1.53
C TYR A 59 -4.08 12.37 -0.74
N GLY A 60 -5.07 11.79 -1.43
CA GLY A 60 -6.18 11.06 -0.79
C GLY A 60 -5.75 9.74 -0.14
N PRO A 61 -6.68 9.02 0.54
CA PRO A 61 -6.40 7.75 1.21
C PRO A 61 -5.71 6.71 0.32
N ILE A 62 -6.10 6.61 -0.96
CA ILE A 62 -5.46 5.72 -1.93
C ILE A 62 -3.96 6.05 -2.09
N GLY A 63 -3.60 7.32 -2.04
CA GLY A 63 -2.20 7.74 -2.06
C GLY A 63 -1.43 7.30 -0.82
N SER A 64 -2.07 7.26 0.36
CA SER A 64 -1.46 6.68 1.57
C SER A 64 -1.28 5.18 1.45
N LEU A 65 -2.28 4.47 0.89
CA LEU A 65 -2.17 3.03 0.65
C LEU A 65 -0.95 2.69 -0.22
N ILE A 66 -0.78 3.45 -1.31
CA ILE A 66 0.33 3.26 -2.26
C ILE A 66 1.69 3.56 -1.62
N ARG A 67 1.79 4.59 -0.77
CA ARG A 67 3.10 5.07 -0.28
C ARG A 67 3.48 4.53 1.08
N GLY A 68 2.54 4.60 2.03
CA GLY A 68 2.72 4.21 3.43
C GLY A 68 2.09 2.86 3.78
N GLY A 69 1.35 2.23 2.87
CA GLY A 69 0.77 0.91 3.07
C GLY A 69 -0.62 0.93 3.73
N PRO A 70 -1.13 -0.24 4.13
CA PRO A 70 -2.52 -0.40 4.57
C PRO A 70 -2.81 0.26 5.93
N SER A 71 -1.82 0.35 6.82
CA SER A 71 -2.00 0.98 8.15
C SER A 71 -2.45 2.44 8.04
N PRO A 72 -1.72 3.36 7.37
CA PRO A 72 -2.15 4.75 7.24
C PRO A 72 -3.42 4.91 6.39
N PHE A 73 -3.68 3.99 5.45
CA PHE A 73 -4.95 3.96 4.72
C PHE A 73 -6.14 3.74 5.65
N ILE A 74 -6.08 2.71 6.50
CA ILE A 74 -7.14 2.39 7.47
C ILE A 74 -7.28 3.52 8.48
N GLN A 75 -6.16 4.08 8.96
CA GLN A 75 -6.17 5.19 9.92
C GLN A 75 -6.92 6.41 9.36
N ARG A 76 -6.73 6.73 8.08
CA ARG A 76 -7.44 7.82 7.39
C ARG A 76 -8.93 7.55 7.17
N LEU A 77 -9.32 6.30 7.02
CA LEU A 77 -10.74 5.92 6.87
C LEU A 77 -11.48 5.97 8.20
N ILE A 78 -10.85 5.49 9.28
CA ILE A 78 -11.51 5.35 10.58
C ILE A 78 -11.37 6.63 11.42
N ASN A 79 -10.19 7.26 11.40
CA ASN A 79 -9.82 8.37 12.28
C ASN A 79 -9.33 9.59 11.49
N LYS A 80 -10.13 10.03 10.51
CA LYS A 80 -9.76 11.14 9.60
C LYS A 80 -9.34 12.41 10.34
N GLU A 81 -10.12 12.84 11.33
CA GLU A 81 -9.88 14.10 12.04
C GLU A 81 -8.60 14.06 12.87
N ALA A 82 -8.38 12.99 13.63
CA ALA A 82 -7.15 12.81 14.41
C ALA A 82 -5.91 12.73 13.50
N TYR A 83 -6.04 12.09 12.34
CA TYR A 83 -4.99 12.06 11.33
C TYR A 83 -4.68 13.46 10.79
N ASP A 84 -5.70 14.21 10.37
CA ASP A 84 -5.53 15.56 9.84
C ASP A 84 -4.90 16.51 10.87
N GLN A 85 -5.31 16.40 12.15
CA GLN A 85 -4.70 17.15 13.25
C GLN A 85 -3.22 16.80 13.47
N ALA A 86 -2.85 15.52 13.36
CA ALA A 86 -1.45 15.10 13.46
C ALA A 86 -0.60 15.68 12.31
N VAL A 87 -1.14 15.68 11.09
CA VAL A 87 -0.48 16.28 9.92
C VAL A 87 -0.29 17.78 10.10
N LEU A 88 -1.35 18.51 10.49
CA LEU A 88 -1.27 19.97 10.67
C LEU A 88 -0.29 20.34 11.79
N LYS A 89 -0.30 19.60 12.90
CA LYS A 89 0.68 19.78 13.98
C LYS A 89 2.10 19.56 13.50
N TYR A 90 2.34 18.55 12.67
CA TYR A 90 3.65 18.27 12.11
C TYR A 90 4.11 19.35 11.11
N MET A 91 3.20 19.81 10.23
CA MET A 91 3.47 20.94 9.32
C MET A 91 3.92 22.18 10.10
N ALA A 92 3.22 22.52 11.18
CA ALA A 92 3.56 23.69 11.98
C ALA A 92 4.88 23.52 12.76
N SER A 93 5.19 22.30 13.21
CA SER A 93 6.39 22.02 14.01
C SER A 93 7.66 22.00 13.17
N GLU A 94 7.61 21.38 11.98
CA GLU A 94 8.77 21.17 11.11
C GLU A 94 8.80 22.15 9.92
N LEU A 95 7.79 23.03 9.81
CA LEU A 95 7.64 24.03 8.74
C LEU A 95 7.76 23.42 7.34
N VAL A 96 7.08 22.29 7.14
CA VAL A 96 7.05 21.55 5.86
C VAL A 96 5.68 21.63 5.19
N ASP A 97 5.68 21.43 3.87
CA ASP A 97 4.45 21.36 3.08
C ASP A 97 3.54 20.19 3.52
N ARG A 98 2.23 20.31 3.29
CA ARG A 98 1.23 19.30 3.68
C ARG A 98 1.53 17.92 3.13
N LYS A 99 1.98 17.83 1.87
CA LYS A 99 2.35 16.56 1.23
C LYS A 99 3.49 15.85 1.99
N GLU A 100 4.49 16.60 2.41
CA GLU A 100 5.63 16.07 3.16
C GLU A 100 5.23 15.69 4.58
N ALA A 101 4.40 16.51 5.23
CA ALA A 101 3.85 16.18 6.53
C ALA A 101 2.99 14.90 6.49
N GLN A 102 2.14 14.74 5.48
CA GLN A 102 1.36 13.51 5.28
C GLN A 102 2.25 12.30 5.08
N GLY A 103 3.31 12.40 4.27
CA GLY A 103 4.26 11.30 4.09
C GLY A 103 4.96 10.92 5.41
N ASN A 104 5.35 11.92 6.20
CA ASN A 104 5.97 11.68 7.51
C ASN A 104 5.00 11.07 8.52
N MET A 105 3.74 11.52 8.54
CA MET A 105 2.71 10.94 9.42
C MET A 105 2.34 9.53 8.99
N ASP A 106 2.23 9.26 7.68
CA ASP A 106 1.99 7.92 7.16
C ASP A 106 3.10 6.95 7.60
N ALA A 107 4.36 7.37 7.51
CA ALA A 107 5.50 6.58 7.99
C ALA A 107 5.49 6.37 9.51
N TYR A 108 5.08 7.39 10.27
CA TYR A 108 4.92 7.27 11.73
C TYR A 108 3.84 6.26 12.12
N PHE A 109 2.69 6.28 11.44
CA PHE A 109 1.60 5.34 11.71
C PHE A 109 1.89 3.91 11.22
N ASP A 110 2.75 3.74 10.22
CA ASP A 110 3.19 2.42 9.78
C ASP A 110 4.23 1.83 10.76
N ASN A 111 5.28 2.59 11.11
CA ASN A 111 6.28 2.15 12.06
C ASN A 111 6.87 3.33 12.88
N PRO A 112 6.34 3.60 14.08
CA PRO A 112 6.75 4.76 14.87
C PRO A 112 8.19 4.66 15.39
N ASN A 113 8.68 3.44 15.65
CA ASN A 113 10.04 3.22 16.17
C ASN A 113 11.09 3.51 15.10
N ASP A 114 10.88 3.01 13.88
CA ASP A 114 11.78 3.27 12.76
C ASP A 114 11.75 4.75 12.36
N TRP A 115 10.56 5.35 12.31
CA TRP A 115 10.40 6.77 12.05
C TRP A 115 11.16 7.64 13.06
N ALA A 116 11.03 7.35 14.36
CA ALA A 116 11.71 8.11 15.41
C ALA A 116 13.24 7.99 15.30
N PHE A 117 13.73 6.79 15.01
CA PHE A 117 15.15 6.55 14.78
C PHE A 117 15.68 7.37 13.58
N GLN A 118 14.94 7.36 12.46
CA GLN A 118 15.30 8.15 11.30
C GLN A 118 15.30 9.65 11.59
N LYS A 119 14.31 10.18 12.33
CA LYS A 119 14.28 11.60 12.72
C LYS A 119 15.44 12.01 13.61
N ILE A 120 15.87 11.15 14.53
CA ILE A 120 17.07 11.38 15.34
C ILE A 120 18.31 11.43 14.44
N ARG A 121 18.39 10.59 13.41
CA ARG A 121 19.51 10.62 12.45
C ARG A 121 19.49 11.85 11.56
N GLU A 122 18.32 12.27 11.07
CA GLU A 122 18.16 13.51 10.30
C GLU A 122 18.62 14.73 11.10
N LYS A 123 18.24 14.82 12.39
CA LYS A 123 18.70 15.89 13.30
C LYS A 123 20.20 15.87 13.55
N LYS A 124 20.85 14.72 13.42
CA LYS A 124 22.32 14.56 13.51
C LYS A 124 23.02 14.80 12.16
N GLY A 125 22.31 15.31 11.14
CA GLY A 125 22.86 15.56 9.80
C GLY A 125 22.86 14.34 8.87
N GLY A 126 22.13 13.28 9.22
CA GLY A 126 21.94 12.10 8.37
C GLY A 126 21.04 12.35 7.17
N PHE A 127 20.89 11.32 6.34
CA PHE A 127 20.05 11.37 5.13
C PHE A 127 18.57 11.65 5.48
N LYS A 128 17.99 12.67 4.84
CA LYS A 128 16.56 13.00 4.94
C LYS A 128 15.76 12.19 3.94
N LYS A 129 14.86 11.34 4.43
CA LYS A 129 14.05 10.45 3.58
C LYS A 129 12.83 11.21 3.03
N ASP A 130 12.65 11.17 1.71
CA ASP A 130 11.45 11.73 1.05
C ASP A 130 10.28 10.72 1.12
N TYR A 131 9.49 10.84 2.17
CA TYR A 131 8.28 10.03 2.35
C TYR A 131 7.12 10.44 1.43
N ALA A 132 7.14 11.66 0.88
CA ALA A 132 6.05 12.17 0.05
C ALA A 132 5.97 11.50 -1.32
N ASN A 133 7.08 10.93 -1.79
CA ASN A 133 7.21 10.23 -3.06
C ASN A 133 7.73 8.79 -2.89
N ALA A 134 7.71 8.24 -1.67
CA ALA A 134 8.11 6.87 -1.42
C ALA A 134 7.16 5.88 -2.12
N ASN A 135 7.70 4.78 -2.64
CA ASN A 135 6.96 3.64 -3.19
C ASN A 135 5.99 3.94 -4.36
N THR A 136 6.16 5.07 -5.08
CA THR A 136 5.33 5.40 -6.26
C THR A 136 5.87 4.86 -7.58
N ASP A 137 6.71 3.82 -7.56
CA ASP A 137 7.24 3.25 -8.79
C ASP A 137 6.11 2.55 -9.59
N PRO A 138 5.79 3.01 -10.82
CA PRO A 138 4.68 2.47 -11.60
C PRO A 138 4.82 0.96 -11.86
N LYS A 139 6.05 0.46 -12.04
CA LYS A 139 6.29 -0.96 -12.31
C LYS A 139 5.90 -1.83 -11.11
N SER A 140 6.30 -1.41 -9.92
CA SER A 140 5.95 -2.08 -8.66
C SER A 140 4.44 -2.12 -8.45
N LEU A 141 3.73 -1.02 -8.78
CA LEU A 141 2.27 -0.95 -8.66
C LEU A 141 1.55 -1.89 -9.63
N VAL A 142 1.99 -1.95 -10.88
CA VAL A 142 1.43 -2.88 -11.88
C VAL A 142 1.66 -4.33 -11.44
N LEU A 143 2.85 -4.65 -10.93
CA LEU A 143 3.19 -6.00 -10.48
C LEU A 143 2.33 -6.43 -9.29
N ILE A 144 2.17 -5.57 -8.28
CA ILE A 144 1.31 -5.83 -7.12
C ILE A 144 -0.13 -6.01 -7.58
N GLY A 145 -0.66 -5.09 -8.40
CA GLY A 145 -2.03 -5.18 -8.91
C GLY A 145 -2.28 -6.46 -9.71
N THR A 146 -1.32 -6.88 -10.52
CA THR A 146 -1.39 -8.13 -11.29
C THR A 146 -1.48 -9.34 -10.37
N TRP A 147 -0.59 -9.45 -9.38
CA TRP A 147 -0.61 -10.58 -8.43
C TRP A 147 -1.84 -10.57 -7.52
N THR A 148 -2.28 -9.39 -7.07
CA THR A 148 -3.53 -9.25 -6.32
C THR A 148 -4.71 -9.75 -7.14
N GLY A 149 -4.78 -9.43 -8.43
CA GLY A 149 -5.81 -9.95 -9.34
C GLY A 149 -5.78 -11.48 -9.46
N VAL A 150 -4.58 -12.06 -9.65
CA VAL A 150 -4.40 -13.52 -9.70
C VAL A 150 -4.88 -14.20 -8.42
N LEU A 151 -4.53 -13.66 -7.26
CA LEU A 151 -4.94 -14.21 -5.97
C LEU A 151 -6.45 -14.09 -5.76
N ILE A 152 -7.06 -12.94 -6.07
CA ILE A 152 -8.51 -12.76 -5.96
C ILE A 152 -9.25 -13.77 -6.84
N TRP A 153 -8.80 -13.94 -8.08
CA TRP A 153 -9.38 -14.93 -8.99
C TRP A 153 -9.23 -16.36 -8.43
N PHE A 154 -8.02 -16.73 -8.01
CA PHE A 154 -7.74 -18.05 -7.45
C PHE A 154 -8.61 -18.36 -6.21
N PHE A 155 -8.69 -17.44 -5.26
CA PHE A 155 -9.50 -17.65 -4.06
C PHE A 155 -11.00 -17.65 -4.35
N SER A 156 -11.46 -16.86 -5.34
CA SER A 156 -12.87 -16.88 -5.76
C SER A 156 -13.24 -18.22 -6.40
N ASP A 157 -12.39 -18.76 -7.27
CA ASP A 157 -12.58 -20.08 -7.87
C ASP A 157 -12.48 -21.19 -6.82
N LEU A 158 -11.53 -21.10 -5.88
CA LEU A 158 -11.37 -22.06 -4.79
C LEU A 158 -12.61 -22.11 -3.90
N ILE A 159 -13.09 -20.95 -3.42
CA ILE A 159 -14.26 -20.86 -2.56
C ILE A 159 -15.51 -21.32 -3.32
N GLY A 160 -15.70 -20.85 -4.55
CA GLY A 160 -16.83 -21.27 -5.39
C GLY A 160 -16.81 -22.77 -5.67
N GLY A 161 -15.64 -23.34 -5.96
CA GLY A 161 -15.51 -24.77 -6.18
C GLY A 161 -15.68 -25.62 -4.92
N LEU A 162 -15.36 -25.09 -3.74
CA LEU A 162 -15.69 -25.74 -2.46
C LEU A 162 -17.20 -25.72 -2.20
N THR A 163 -17.88 -24.59 -2.44
CA THR A 163 -19.34 -24.49 -2.27
C THR A 163 -20.11 -25.34 -3.27
N ASP A 164 -19.61 -25.44 -4.51
CA ASP A 164 -20.23 -26.21 -5.59
C ASP A 164 -19.87 -27.71 -5.53
N GLY A 165 -19.02 -28.10 -4.58
CA GLY A 165 -18.54 -29.48 -4.46
C GLY A 165 -17.65 -29.94 -5.61
N LYS A 166 -17.06 -29.04 -6.41
CA LYS A 166 -16.12 -29.39 -7.49
C LYS A 166 -14.94 -30.22 -6.99
N TYR A 167 -14.51 -30.00 -5.76
CA TYR A 167 -13.33 -30.65 -5.16
C TYR A 167 -13.67 -31.78 -4.17
N THR A 168 -14.95 -32.16 -4.00
CA THR A 168 -15.33 -33.24 -3.07
C THR A 168 -14.75 -34.59 -3.49
N ASN A 169 -14.60 -34.84 -4.80
CA ASN A 169 -13.97 -36.06 -5.31
C ASN A 169 -12.52 -36.23 -4.83
N VAL A 170 -11.79 -35.13 -4.62
CA VAL A 170 -10.41 -35.16 -4.11
C VAL A 170 -10.41 -35.56 -2.63
N VAL A 171 -11.30 -34.97 -1.84
CA VAL A 171 -11.46 -35.30 -0.41
C VAL A 171 -11.88 -36.76 -0.24
N GLU A 172 -12.81 -37.24 -1.07
CA GLU A 172 -13.27 -38.63 -1.02
C GLU A 172 -12.17 -39.61 -1.44
N THR A 173 -11.35 -39.24 -2.42
CA THR A 173 -10.20 -40.07 -2.85
C THR A 173 -9.11 -40.11 -1.78
N VAL A 174 -8.80 -38.99 -1.13
CA VAL A 174 -7.84 -38.93 -0.03
C VAL A 174 -8.32 -39.75 1.17
N ASN A 175 -9.61 -39.66 1.52
CA ASN A 175 -10.18 -40.47 2.59
C ASN A 175 -10.13 -41.96 2.25
N LYS A 176 -10.46 -42.35 1.00
CA LYS A 176 -10.36 -43.74 0.54
C LYS A 176 -8.92 -44.27 0.59
N ILE A 177 -7.92 -43.47 0.23
CA ILE A 177 -6.50 -43.84 0.33
C ILE A 177 -6.06 -43.98 1.79
N SER A 178 -6.58 -43.14 2.70
CA SER A 178 -6.30 -43.26 4.13
C SER A 178 -6.91 -44.52 4.75
N GLU A 179 -8.06 -44.98 4.25
CA GLU A 179 -8.73 -46.19 4.72
C GLU A 179 -8.15 -47.47 4.10
N ASP A 180 -7.72 -47.42 2.84
CA ASP A 180 -7.07 -48.51 2.13
C ASP A 180 -5.82 -48.03 1.36
N PRO A 181 -4.62 -48.11 1.97
CA PRO A 181 -3.39 -47.68 1.31
C PRO A 181 -3.00 -48.55 0.11
N SER A 182 -3.60 -49.74 -0.08
CA SER A 182 -3.34 -50.59 -1.26
C SER A 182 -3.89 -50.00 -2.57
N ILE A 183 -4.72 -48.95 -2.47
CA ILE A 183 -5.18 -48.17 -3.61
C ILE A 183 -4.02 -47.43 -4.30
N LEU A 184 -2.97 -47.04 -3.55
CA LEU A 184 -1.79 -46.39 -4.11
C LEU A 184 -1.02 -47.33 -5.06
N ASP A 185 -0.94 -48.62 -4.73
CA ASP A 185 -0.27 -49.63 -5.57
C ASP A 185 -1.01 -49.89 -6.88
N LYS A 186 -2.34 -49.69 -6.90
CA LYS A 186 -3.18 -49.83 -8.11
C LYS A 186 -3.17 -48.60 -9.01
N MET A 187 -2.69 -47.45 -8.49
CA MET A 187 -2.54 -46.21 -9.24
C MET A 187 -1.15 -46.05 -9.87
N SER A 188 -0.27 -47.06 -9.79
CA SER A 188 0.97 -47.05 -10.55
C SER A 188 0.64 -47.04 -12.05
N PHE A 189 0.78 -45.89 -12.69
CA PHE A 189 0.65 -45.76 -14.13
C PHE A 189 1.73 -46.61 -14.82
N PRO A 190 1.41 -47.29 -15.94
CA PRO A 190 2.38 -48.02 -16.74
C PRO A 190 3.46 -47.13 -17.34
#